data_AF-E6LNZ7-F1
#
_entry.id   AF-E6LNZ7-F1
#
_cell.length_a   1.000
_cell.length_b   1.000
_cell.length_c   1.000
_cell.angle_alpha   90.00
_cell.angle_beta   90.00
_cell.angle_gamma   90.00
#
_symmetry.space_group_name_H-M   'P 1'
#
loop_
_entity.id
_entity.type
_entity.pdbx_description
1 polymer ?
#
loop_
_entity_poly.entity_id
_entity_poly.type
_entity_poly.pdbx_seq_one_letter_code
_entity_poly.pdbx_strand_id
1 'polypeptide(L)'
;MGIKEEYKKIITPLYVKIFSCLIVIMSIAMAFTSLNSITILDKPDSTSYLRGLKARESIELRFESIDGEMTTEKLNQVLSYYKTFSNVDEAENNTNFKYPGIVNLLSKAYIFEGEGGFKSLYDVESADDFYRQRVYAIKNQLITSESRYSQWEIDGIISEAEKTAIPFRYGFSRHWVNFWKSVGIVNIMVIILGLFMASELFSFEKRCNMDLILVTGKIRDISKMAVNKLLALLTMVMQVYLLSVVLMALIIFVGMGIQGWDSSIQIIYFTSIYNLNFLEATIIWFITTILGIIVIIYGAAFLNLLLRNRFSTLVISIITAFLPLVLLRFPLPHGIIKVLKLFPVNMSNVILILNSLEQFRFGFLNLSVTNMFVIVSMIIIILLIKVIPDLFFKFLSRE
;
A
#
# COMPACT_ATOMS: atom_id res chain seq x y z
N MET A 1 24.37 -26.33 10.72
CA MET A 1 23.15 -26.66 9.94
C MET A 1 23.00 -25.65 8.81
N GLY A 2 22.72 -26.10 7.58
CA GLY A 2 22.62 -25.24 6.41
C GLY A 2 21.22 -24.64 6.23
N ILE A 3 21.11 -23.70 5.28
CA ILE A 3 19.84 -23.03 4.95
C ILE A 3 18.79 -24.00 4.39
N LYS A 4 19.22 -25.02 3.64
CA LYS A 4 18.34 -26.02 3.03
C LYS A 4 17.62 -26.84 4.09
N GLU A 5 18.32 -27.23 5.14
CA GLU A 5 17.75 -28.00 6.24
C GLU A 5 16.78 -27.16 7.08
N GLU A 6 17.11 -25.89 7.35
CA GLU A 6 16.20 -24.97 8.05
C GLU A 6 14.94 -24.68 7.22
N TYR A 7 15.08 -24.46 5.91
CA TYR A 7 13.95 -24.30 5.01
C TYR A 7 13.04 -25.55 5.01
N LYS A 8 13.64 -26.75 4.96
CA LYS A 8 12.89 -28.01 5.06
C LYS A 8 12.10 -28.10 6.39
N LYS A 9 12.68 -27.68 7.51
CA LYS A 9 11.96 -27.64 8.80
C LYS A 9 10.73 -26.73 8.73
N ILE A 10 10.84 -25.55 8.11
CA ILE A 10 9.74 -24.58 8.01
C ILE A 10 8.61 -25.08 7.13
N ILE A 11 8.90 -25.72 5.99
CA ILE A 11 7.87 -26.18 5.03
C ILE A 11 7.23 -27.53 5.40
N THR A 12 7.88 -28.34 6.26
CA THR A 12 7.41 -29.68 6.59
C THR A 12 6.02 -29.72 7.24
N PRO A 13 5.68 -28.85 8.21
CA PRO A 13 4.38 -28.85 8.86
C PRO A 13 3.21 -28.72 7.86
N LEU A 14 2.19 -29.57 8.02
CA LEU A 14 1.03 -29.61 7.13
C LEU A 14 0.30 -28.26 7.07
N TYR A 15 0.19 -27.57 8.21
CA TYR A 15 -0.47 -26.26 8.28
C TYR A 15 0.19 -25.21 7.40
N VAL A 16 1.54 -25.23 7.27
CA VAL A 16 2.28 -24.30 6.41
C VAL A 16 1.92 -24.53 4.95
N LYS A 17 1.87 -25.79 4.51
CA LYS A 17 1.52 -26.15 3.14
C LYS A 17 0.07 -25.80 2.81
N ILE A 18 -0.87 -26.17 3.69
CA ILE A 18 -2.29 -25.86 3.51
C ILE A 18 -2.51 -24.36 3.47
N PHE A 19 -1.92 -23.61 4.40
CA PHE A 19 -2.13 -22.16 4.46
C PHE A 19 -1.48 -21.44 3.28
N SER A 20 -0.29 -21.87 2.84
CA SER A 20 0.34 -21.35 1.62
C SER A 20 -0.53 -21.61 0.38
N CYS A 21 -1.08 -22.82 0.25
CA CYS A 21 -2.01 -23.17 -0.83
C CYS A 21 -3.27 -22.30 -0.80
N LEU A 22 -3.84 -22.09 0.40
CA LEU A 22 -5.01 -21.24 0.60
C LEU A 22 -4.74 -19.78 0.21
N ILE A 23 -3.55 -19.25 0.52
CA ILE A 23 -3.15 -17.90 0.09
C ILE A 23 -3.10 -17.81 -1.43
N VAL A 24 -2.54 -18.81 -2.12
CA VAL A 24 -2.49 -18.84 -3.59
C VAL A 24 -3.90 -18.90 -4.20
N ILE A 25 -4.77 -19.78 -3.68
CA ILE A 25 -6.17 -19.87 -4.12
C ILE A 25 -6.91 -18.55 -3.90
N MET A 26 -6.75 -17.95 -2.73
CA MET A 26 -7.36 -16.65 -2.42
C MET A 26 -6.81 -15.54 -3.33
N SER A 27 -5.53 -15.58 -3.69
CA SER A 27 -4.92 -14.62 -4.61
C SER A 27 -5.57 -14.68 -5.99
N ILE A 28 -5.79 -15.88 -6.51
CA ILE A 28 -6.51 -16.10 -7.78
C ILE A 28 -7.95 -15.60 -7.67
N ALA A 29 -8.68 -15.96 -6.60
CA ALA A 29 -10.04 -15.51 -6.39
C ALA A 29 -10.13 -13.97 -6.32
N MET A 30 -9.23 -13.33 -5.58
CA MET A 30 -9.15 -11.87 -5.45
C MET A 30 -8.81 -11.18 -6.76
N ALA A 31 -7.98 -11.79 -7.61
CA ALA A 31 -7.70 -11.25 -8.94
C ALA A 31 -8.95 -11.26 -9.83
N PHE A 32 -9.72 -12.35 -9.82
CA PHE A 32 -10.98 -12.43 -10.56
C PHE A 32 -12.05 -11.47 -10.03
N THR A 33 -12.19 -11.31 -8.70
CA THR A 33 -13.12 -10.33 -8.14
C THR A 33 -12.73 -8.92 -8.51
N SER A 34 -11.43 -8.58 -8.48
CA SER A 34 -10.93 -7.28 -8.92
C SER A 34 -11.17 -7.02 -10.41
N LEU A 35 -10.91 -8.01 -11.26
CA LEU A 35 -11.18 -7.90 -12.69
C LEU A 35 -12.67 -7.64 -12.93
N ASN A 36 -13.56 -8.41 -12.29
CA ASN A 36 -15.01 -8.27 -12.44
C ASN A 36 -15.59 -7.01 -11.78
N SER A 37 -14.87 -6.39 -10.85
CA SER A 37 -15.28 -5.12 -10.22
C SER A 37 -15.03 -3.89 -11.09
N ILE A 38 -14.30 -4.04 -12.20
CA ILE A 38 -14.10 -2.97 -13.17
C ILE A 38 -15.40 -2.78 -13.94
N THR A 39 -15.92 -1.56 -13.90
CA THR A 39 -17.18 -1.20 -14.53
C THR A 39 -17.05 0.07 -15.35
N ILE A 40 -17.84 0.14 -16.43
CA ILE A 40 -18.04 1.36 -17.22
C ILE A 40 -19.52 1.46 -17.60
N LEU A 41 -20.03 2.69 -17.69
CA LEU A 41 -21.43 2.95 -17.99
C LEU A 41 -21.77 2.44 -19.40
N ASP A 42 -22.82 1.62 -19.52
CA ASP A 42 -23.17 0.95 -20.79
C ASP A 42 -23.82 1.93 -21.78
N LYS A 43 -24.73 2.80 -21.30
CA LYS A 43 -25.40 3.85 -22.10
C LYS A 43 -25.61 5.14 -21.29
N PRO A 44 -25.66 6.33 -21.92
CA PRO A 44 -25.75 7.62 -21.23
C PRO A 44 -26.96 7.75 -20.29
N ASP A 45 -28.10 7.18 -20.67
CA ASP A 45 -29.37 7.28 -19.90
C ASP A 45 -29.75 5.97 -19.21
N SER A 46 -28.77 5.10 -18.96
CA SER A 46 -29.00 3.79 -18.34
C SER A 46 -28.36 3.70 -16.97
N THR A 47 -28.95 2.91 -16.09
CA THR A 47 -28.30 2.47 -14.86
C THR A 47 -27.46 1.19 -15.08
N SER A 48 -27.32 0.73 -16.34
CA SER A 48 -26.58 -0.48 -16.67
C SER A 48 -25.09 -0.20 -16.84
N TYR A 49 -24.27 -1.14 -16.37
CA TYR A 49 -22.82 -1.08 -16.44
C TYR A 49 -22.27 -2.35 -17.07
N LEU A 50 -21.37 -2.19 -18.03
CA LEU A 50 -20.51 -3.27 -18.49
C LEU A 50 -19.51 -3.60 -17.38
N ARG A 51 -19.20 -4.90 -17.20
CA ARG A 51 -18.35 -5.39 -16.11
C ARG A 51 -17.25 -6.31 -16.60
N GLY A 52 -16.11 -6.26 -15.93
CA GLY A 52 -14.96 -7.12 -16.20
C GLY A 52 -14.54 -7.05 -17.67
N LEU A 53 -14.19 -8.20 -18.25
CA LEU A 53 -13.69 -8.26 -19.63
C LEU A 53 -14.68 -7.69 -20.66
N LYS A 54 -15.99 -7.71 -20.39
CA LYS A 54 -17.00 -7.10 -21.27
C LYS A 54 -16.89 -5.57 -21.35
N ALA A 55 -16.32 -4.93 -20.32
CA ALA A 55 -16.10 -3.49 -20.31
C ALA A 55 -14.88 -3.07 -21.13
N ARG A 56 -13.96 -4.00 -21.46
CA ARG A 56 -12.64 -3.67 -22.00
C ARG A 56 -12.71 -2.88 -23.30
N GLU A 57 -13.44 -3.38 -24.30
CA GLU A 57 -13.56 -2.72 -25.60
C GLU A 57 -14.15 -1.31 -25.46
N SER A 58 -15.19 -1.15 -24.64
CA SER A 58 -15.78 0.16 -24.35
C SER A 58 -14.83 1.10 -23.60
N ILE A 59 -13.96 0.57 -22.74
CA ILE A 59 -12.92 1.36 -22.07
C ILE A 59 -11.89 1.82 -23.09
N GLU A 60 -11.35 0.91 -23.91
CA GLU A 60 -10.34 1.23 -24.93
C GLU A 60 -10.84 2.32 -25.89
N LEU A 61 -12.05 2.15 -26.45
CA LEU A 61 -12.66 3.12 -27.37
C LEU A 61 -12.87 4.51 -26.75
N ARG A 62 -13.30 4.59 -25.49
CA ARG A 62 -13.57 5.89 -24.84
C ARG A 62 -12.29 6.58 -24.43
N PHE A 63 -11.30 5.81 -23.96
CA PHE A 63 -10.03 6.35 -23.55
C PHE A 63 -9.15 6.79 -24.72
N GLU A 64 -9.34 6.26 -25.94
CA GLU A 64 -8.60 6.69 -27.14
C GLU A 64 -8.64 8.21 -27.38
N SER A 65 -9.77 8.86 -27.09
CA SER A 65 -9.96 10.30 -27.30
C SER A 65 -9.51 11.20 -26.14
N ILE A 66 -9.39 10.65 -24.93
CA ILE A 66 -9.14 11.42 -23.70
C ILE A 66 -7.78 11.10 -23.07
N ASP A 67 -7.17 9.98 -23.43
CA ASP A 67 -5.81 9.64 -23.03
C ASP A 67 -4.88 10.75 -23.50
N GLY A 68 -4.09 11.28 -22.58
CA GLY A 68 -3.12 12.31 -22.90
C GLY A 68 -2.78 13.16 -21.69
N GLU A 69 -2.18 14.30 -21.97
CA GLU A 69 -2.09 15.40 -21.04
C GLU A 69 -3.48 16.00 -20.79
N MET A 70 -3.80 16.23 -19.51
CA MET A 70 -5.05 16.86 -19.07
C MET A 70 -4.91 18.37 -19.07
N THR A 71 -4.86 18.99 -20.25
CA THR A 71 -4.70 20.45 -20.35
C THR A 71 -5.96 21.19 -19.88
N THR A 72 -5.83 22.48 -19.57
CA THR A 72 -6.97 23.33 -19.21
C THR A 72 -7.98 23.44 -20.34
N GLU A 73 -7.57 23.39 -21.61
CA GLU A 73 -8.49 23.36 -22.75
C GLU A 73 -9.38 22.11 -22.73
N LYS A 74 -8.81 20.92 -22.48
CA LYS A 74 -9.59 19.68 -22.33
C LYS A 74 -10.55 19.77 -21.15
N LEU A 75 -10.10 20.29 -20.01
CA LEU A 75 -10.93 20.46 -18.82
C LEU A 75 -12.11 21.40 -19.09
N ASN A 76 -11.87 22.54 -19.76
CA ASN A 76 -12.91 23.47 -20.19
C ASN A 76 -13.87 22.87 -21.21
N GLN A 77 -13.39 22.02 -22.14
CA GLN A 77 -14.25 21.31 -23.08
C GLN A 77 -15.21 20.37 -22.35
N VAL A 78 -14.73 19.62 -21.35
CA VAL A 78 -15.55 18.73 -20.53
C VAL A 78 -16.54 19.53 -19.67
N LEU A 79 -16.09 20.61 -19.03
CA LEU A 79 -16.95 21.50 -18.24
C LEU A 79 -18.07 22.11 -19.10
N SER A 80 -17.73 22.56 -20.31
CA SER A 80 -18.70 23.12 -21.26
C SER A 80 -19.73 22.07 -21.68
N TYR A 81 -19.29 20.84 -21.96
CA TYR A 81 -20.19 19.73 -22.26
C TYR A 81 -21.07 19.35 -21.07
N TYR A 82 -20.53 19.35 -19.85
CA TYR A 82 -21.31 19.12 -18.63
C TYR A 82 -22.44 20.14 -18.47
N LYS A 83 -22.14 21.42 -18.77
CA LYS A 83 -23.10 22.52 -18.66
C LYS A 83 -24.18 22.56 -19.75
N THR A 84 -24.10 21.75 -20.81
CA THR A 84 -25.18 21.68 -21.81
C THR A 84 -26.46 21.03 -21.26
N PHE A 85 -26.34 20.27 -20.18
CA PHE A 85 -27.45 19.58 -19.53
C PHE A 85 -27.98 20.43 -18.39
N SER A 86 -29.30 20.53 -18.25
CA SER A 86 -29.94 21.31 -17.17
C SER A 86 -30.05 20.54 -15.86
N ASN A 87 -30.05 19.20 -15.92
CA ASN A 87 -30.14 18.33 -14.75
C ASN A 87 -28.76 17.77 -14.37
N VAL A 88 -28.43 17.79 -13.08
CA VAL A 88 -27.13 17.33 -12.54
C VAL A 88 -26.88 15.85 -12.83
N ASP A 89 -27.86 14.98 -12.60
CA ASP A 89 -27.69 13.53 -12.80
C ASP A 89 -27.49 13.21 -14.29
N GLU A 90 -28.23 13.92 -15.16
CA GLU A 90 -28.08 13.81 -16.61
C GLU A 90 -26.70 14.29 -17.07
N ALA A 91 -26.24 15.43 -16.54
CA ALA A 91 -24.92 16.00 -16.82
C ALA A 91 -23.81 15.04 -16.41
N GLU A 92 -23.89 14.47 -15.19
CA GLU A 92 -22.92 13.51 -14.69
C GLU A 92 -22.87 12.23 -15.54
N ASN A 93 -24.03 11.63 -15.85
CA ASN A 93 -24.07 10.38 -16.61
C ASN A 93 -23.61 10.55 -18.05
N ASN A 94 -24.11 11.57 -18.76
CA ASN A 94 -23.71 11.84 -20.15
C ASN A 94 -22.24 12.24 -20.25
N THR A 95 -21.77 13.09 -19.34
CA THR A 95 -20.36 13.51 -19.34
C THR A 95 -19.44 12.37 -18.93
N ASN A 96 -19.79 11.55 -17.93
CA ASN A 96 -18.99 10.36 -17.59
C ASN A 96 -19.07 9.27 -18.66
N PHE A 97 -20.14 9.21 -19.45
CA PHE A 97 -20.20 8.31 -20.59
C PHE A 97 -19.14 8.67 -21.63
N LYS A 98 -19.05 9.95 -21.99
CA LYS A 98 -18.17 10.48 -23.03
C LYS A 98 -16.73 10.74 -22.56
N TYR A 99 -16.58 11.23 -21.33
CA TYR A 99 -15.32 11.59 -20.67
C TYR A 99 -15.18 10.89 -19.30
N PRO A 100 -15.07 9.55 -19.27
CA PRO A 100 -15.10 8.80 -18.02
C PRO A 100 -14.11 9.31 -16.98
N GLY A 101 -14.63 9.76 -15.82
CA GLY A 101 -13.82 10.11 -14.65
C GLY A 101 -13.28 11.55 -14.62
N ILE A 102 -13.44 12.35 -15.68
CA ILE A 102 -12.99 13.75 -15.69
C ILE A 102 -13.93 14.64 -14.86
N VAL A 103 -15.24 14.36 -14.87
CA VAL A 103 -16.20 15.08 -13.99
C VAL A 103 -15.78 14.96 -12.53
N ASN A 104 -15.41 13.76 -12.08
CA ASN A 104 -14.93 13.54 -10.73
C ASN A 104 -13.62 14.29 -10.41
N LEU A 105 -12.77 14.57 -11.41
CA LEU A 105 -11.60 15.43 -11.21
C LEU A 105 -11.99 16.89 -11.05
N LEU A 106 -12.87 17.40 -11.91
CA LEU A 106 -13.42 18.75 -11.78
C LEU A 106 -14.10 18.93 -10.42
N SER A 107 -14.92 17.96 -9.99
CA SER A 107 -15.57 18.01 -8.69
C SER A 107 -14.57 18.03 -7.53
N LYS A 108 -13.48 17.27 -7.59
CA LYS A 108 -12.42 17.32 -6.56
C LYS A 108 -11.65 18.63 -6.53
N ALA A 109 -11.53 19.30 -7.68
CA ALA A 109 -10.84 20.59 -7.78
C ALA A 109 -11.71 21.75 -7.29
N TYR A 110 -13.01 21.73 -7.60
CA TYR A 110 -13.88 22.90 -7.37
C TYR A 110 -14.91 22.71 -6.27
N ILE A 111 -15.39 21.49 -5.99
CA ILE A 111 -16.44 21.25 -4.99
C ILE A 111 -15.79 20.83 -3.67
N PHE A 112 -15.55 21.81 -2.80
CA PHE A 112 -15.10 21.59 -1.43
C PHE A 112 -15.60 22.71 -0.51
N GLU A 113 -15.71 22.42 0.78
CA GLU A 113 -16.10 23.42 1.80
C GLU A 113 -14.91 24.29 2.16
N GLY A 114 -14.93 25.59 1.84
CA GLY A 114 -13.85 26.51 2.19
C GLY A 114 -13.74 27.69 1.22
N GLU A 115 -12.77 28.57 1.46
CA GLU A 115 -12.48 29.68 0.54
C GLU A 115 -11.99 29.13 -0.81
N GLY A 116 -12.58 29.62 -1.91
CA GLY A 116 -12.29 29.17 -3.27
C GLY A 116 -13.07 27.95 -3.76
N GLY A 117 -13.85 27.30 -2.88
CA GLY A 117 -14.73 26.19 -3.23
C GLY A 117 -16.10 26.63 -3.75
N PHE A 118 -16.66 25.87 -4.68
CA PHE A 118 -17.97 26.07 -5.28
C PHE A 118 -18.97 25.03 -4.76
N LYS A 119 -20.27 25.35 -4.83
CA LYS A 119 -21.34 24.41 -4.48
C LYS A 119 -21.61 23.42 -5.61
N SER A 120 -21.41 23.86 -6.86
CA SER A 120 -21.69 23.08 -8.05
C SER A 120 -20.73 23.41 -9.18
N LEU A 121 -20.52 22.46 -10.10
CA LEU A 121 -19.75 22.71 -11.33
C LEU A 121 -20.42 23.74 -12.26
N TYR A 122 -21.73 23.97 -12.11
CA TYR A 122 -22.42 25.04 -12.85
C TYR A 122 -21.91 26.44 -12.50
N ASP A 123 -21.45 26.62 -11.25
CA ASP A 123 -20.93 27.90 -10.73
C ASP A 123 -19.49 28.20 -11.21
N VAL A 124 -18.79 27.20 -11.77
CA VAL A 124 -17.38 27.32 -12.19
C VAL A 124 -17.31 27.93 -13.59
N GLU A 125 -16.86 29.18 -13.74
CA GLU A 125 -16.83 29.84 -15.05
C GLU A 125 -15.88 29.17 -16.05
N SER A 126 -14.66 28.85 -15.62
CA SER A 126 -13.63 28.19 -16.43
C SER A 126 -12.77 27.27 -15.57
N ALA A 127 -12.09 26.32 -16.23
CA ALA A 127 -11.19 25.37 -15.61
C ALA A 127 -9.69 25.79 -15.69
N ASP A 128 -9.41 27.06 -16.00
CA ASP A 128 -8.05 27.55 -16.24
C ASP A 128 -7.17 27.55 -14.98
N ASP A 129 -7.79 27.66 -13.82
CA ASP A 129 -7.15 27.63 -12.51
C ASP A 129 -7.13 26.23 -11.89
N PHE A 130 -7.54 25.17 -12.60
CA PHE A 130 -7.71 23.80 -12.06
C PHE A 130 -6.50 23.31 -11.23
N TYR A 131 -5.30 23.48 -11.76
CA TYR A 131 -4.06 23.05 -11.07
C TYR A 131 -3.76 23.90 -9.83
N ARG A 132 -4.13 25.18 -9.86
CA ARG A 132 -4.02 26.07 -8.69
C ARG A 132 -5.06 25.68 -7.63
N GLN A 133 -6.27 25.30 -8.06
CA GLN A 133 -7.34 24.87 -7.18
C GLN A 133 -7.00 23.61 -6.39
N ARG A 134 -6.20 22.70 -6.97
CA ARG A 134 -5.63 21.59 -6.19
C ARG A 134 -4.84 22.07 -4.97
N VAL A 135 -4.00 23.09 -5.12
CA VAL A 135 -3.20 23.63 -4.00
C VAL A 135 -4.11 24.28 -2.96
N TYR A 136 -5.18 24.97 -3.38
CA TYR A 136 -6.20 25.49 -2.46
C TYR A 136 -6.93 24.38 -1.70
N ALA A 137 -7.33 23.29 -2.38
CA ALA A 137 -7.95 22.14 -1.74
C ALA A 137 -7.03 21.51 -0.66
N ILE A 138 -5.73 21.41 -0.94
CA ILE A 138 -4.73 20.94 0.04
C ILE A 138 -4.61 21.94 1.21
N LYS A 139 -4.47 23.24 0.93
CA LYS A 139 -4.41 24.28 1.98
C LYS A 139 -5.63 24.24 2.88
N ASN A 140 -6.82 24.14 2.30
CA ASN A 140 -8.06 24.05 3.04
C ASN A 140 -8.10 22.79 3.93
N GLN A 141 -7.67 21.63 3.40
CA GLN A 141 -7.52 20.42 4.20
C GLN A 141 -6.56 20.63 5.39
N LEU A 142 -5.50 21.43 5.23
CA LEU A 142 -4.55 21.76 6.31
C LEU A 142 -5.12 22.78 7.31
N ILE A 143 -5.89 23.79 6.87
CA ILE A 143 -6.50 24.81 7.73
C ILE A 143 -7.60 24.20 8.61
N THR A 144 -8.48 23.35 8.06
CA THR A 144 -9.41 22.56 8.88
C THR A 144 -8.68 21.66 9.88
N SER A 145 -7.37 21.47 9.68
CA SER A 145 -6.47 20.67 10.49
C SER A 145 -5.48 21.51 11.30
N GLU A 146 -5.67 22.82 11.51
CA GLU A 146 -4.62 23.73 12.01
C GLU A 146 -3.95 23.26 13.33
N SER A 147 -4.69 22.55 14.19
CA SER A 147 -4.13 21.94 15.42
C SER A 147 -3.25 20.70 15.20
N ARG A 148 -3.22 20.14 13.98
CA ARG A 148 -2.52 18.90 13.61
C ARG A 148 -1.11 19.18 13.11
N TYR A 149 -0.94 20.13 12.20
CA TYR A 149 0.34 20.36 11.54
C TYR A 149 1.05 21.60 12.06
N SER A 150 2.35 21.51 12.23
CA SER A 150 3.20 22.66 12.51
C SER A 150 3.51 23.46 11.24
N GLN A 151 3.88 24.73 11.39
CA GLN A 151 4.08 25.63 10.24
C GLN A 151 5.08 25.08 9.20
N TRP A 152 6.18 24.49 9.65
CA TRP A 152 7.17 23.93 8.72
C TRP A 152 6.63 22.71 7.95
N GLU A 153 5.70 21.95 8.53
CA GLU A 153 5.04 20.85 7.82
C GLU A 153 4.10 21.40 6.77
N ILE A 154 3.33 22.45 7.11
CA ILE A 154 2.45 23.12 6.16
C ILE A 154 3.28 23.63 4.97
N ASP A 155 4.35 24.37 5.23
CA ASP A 155 5.23 24.91 4.18
C ASP A 155 5.85 23.79 3.33
N GLY A 156 6.29 22.70 3.97
CA GLY A 156 6.84 21.53 3.28
C GLY A 156 5.81 20.77 2.44
N ILE A 157 4.57 20.65 2.92
CA ILE A 157 3.45 19.99 2.20
C ILE A 157 3.07 20.81 0.97
N ILE A 158 2.96 22.13 1.12
CA ILE A 158 2.64 23.03 0.00
C ILE A 158 3.76 23.02 -1.03
N SER A 159 5.03 23.07 -0.59
CA SER A 159 6.17 22.99 -1.51
C SER A 159 6.17 21.69 -2.34
N GLU A 160 5.87 20.53 -1.74
CA GLU A 160 5.76 19.27 -2.48
C GLU A 160 4.53 19.25 -3.41
N ALA A 161 3.40 19.82 -2.97
CA ALA A 161 2.22 19.94 -3.81
C ALA A 161 2.47 20.77 -5.08
N GLU A 162 3.25 21.85 -4.97
CA GLU A 162 3.59 22.75 -6.08
C GLU A 162 4.61 22.14 -7.06
N LYS A 163 5.46 21.21 -6.63
CA LYS A 163 6.41 20.47 -7.49
C LYS A 163 5.75 19.36 -8.33
N THR A 164 4.46 19.12 -8.16
CA THR A 164 3.74 18.09 -8.92
C THR A 164 3.76 18.44 -10.41
N ALA A 165 4.11 17.49 -11.27
CA ALA A 165 4.14 17.72 -12.70
C ALA A 165 2.73 18.03 -13.23
N ILE A 166 2.64 19.09 -14.05
CA ILE A 166 1.43 19.52 -14.74
C ILE A 166 1.73 19.71 -16.23
N PRO A 167 0.77 19.44 -17.13
CA PRO A 167 -0.54 18.84 -16.86
C PRO A 167 -0.44 17.37 -16.42
N PHE A 168 -1.47 16.86 -15.74
CA PHE A 168 -1.51 15.45 -15.36
C PHE A 168 -1.59 14.56 -16.59
N ARG A 169 -0.81 13.47 -16.60
CA ARG A 169 -1.00 12.39 -17.55
C ARG A 169 -2.25 11.62 -17.16
N TYR A 170 -3.24 11.60 -18.05
CA TYR A 170 -4.53 10.95 -17.85
C TYR A 170 -4.67 9.73 -18.75
N GLY A 171 -5.15 8.64 -18.17
CA GLY A 171 -5.35 7.36 -18.83
C GLY A 171 -6.14 6.41 -17.91
N PHE A 172 -6.57 5.27 -18.45
CA PHE A 172 -7.40 4.33 -17.69
C PHE A 172 -6.60 3.59 -16.61
N SER A 173 -6.67 4.05 -15.35
CA SER A 173 -5.85 3.50 -14.25
C SER A 173 -6.64 2.78 -13.15
N ARG A 174 -7.95 2.55 -13.31
CA ARG A 174 -8.80 1.97 -12.24
C ARG A 174 -8.39 0.55 -11.85
N HIS A 175 -7.90 -0.23 -12.81
CA HIS A 175 -7.45 -1.61 -12.58
C HIS A 175 -6.18 -1.67 -11.70
N TRP A 176 -5.32 -0.66 -11.72
CA TRP A 176 -4.18 -0.52 -10.80
C TRP A 176 -4.63 -0.37 -9.34
N VAL A 177 -5.64 0.46 -9.08
CA VAL A 177 -6.21 0.63 -7.73
C VAL A 177 -6.83 -0.67 -7.22
N ASN A 178 -7.52 -1.40 -8.09
CA ASN A 178 -8.10 -2.70 -7.76
C ASN A 178 -7.01 -3.75 -7.46
N PHE A 179 -5.94 -3.76 -8.26
CA PHE A 179 -4.75 -4.57 -8.02
C PHE A 179 -4.16 -4.30 -6.63
N TRP A 180 -3.93 -3.03 -6.28
CA TRP A 180 -3.40 -2.66 -4.98
C TRP A 180 -4.29 -3.10 -3.81
N LYS A 181 -5.60 -2.89 -3.91
CA LYS A 181 -6.56 -3.32 -2.88
C LYS A 181 -6.51 -4.84 -2.67
N SER A 182 -6.41 -5.58 -3.76
CA SER A 182 -6.41 -7.05 -3.73
C SER A 182 -5.11 -7.58 -3.14
N VAL A 183 -3.97 -7.06 -3.57
CA VAL A 183 -2.67 -7.43 -3.01
C VAL A 183 -2.58 -7.00 -1.53
N GLY A 184 -3.20 -5.89 -1.13
CA GLY A 184 -3.31 -5.48 0.28
C GLY A 184 -3.99 -6.53 1.18
N ILE A 185 -5.00 -7.23 0.68
CA ILE A 185 -5.65 -8.34 1.41
C ILE A 185 -4.70 -9.54 1.52
N VAL A 186 -4.01 -9.89 0.43
CA VAL A 186 -3.01 -10.97 0.42
C VAL A 186 -1.84 -10.65 1.36
N ASN A 187 -1.39 -9.40 1.44
CA ASN A 187 -0.33 -8.96 2.36
C ASN A 187 -0.65 -9.35 3.81
N ILE A 188 -1.90 -9.12 4.25
CA ILE A 188 -2.34 -9.49 5.61
C ILE A 188 -2.21 -11.00 5.83
N MET A 189 -2.64 -11.81 4.87
CA MET A 189 -2.58 -13.27 4.99
C MET A 189 -1.14 -13.79 5.00
N VAL A 190 -0.26 -13.22 4.16
CA VAL A 190 1.18 -13.52 4.13
C VAL A 190 1.85 -13.13 5.44
N ILE A 191 1.51 -11.98 6.00
CA ILE A 191 2.01 -11.55 7.32
C ILE A 191 1.60 -12.57 8.39
N ILE A 192 0.32 -12.97 8.43
CA ILE A 192 -0.18 -13.97 9.38
C ILE A 192 0.59 -15.29 9.24
N LEU A 193 0.76 -15.80 8.00
CA LEU A 193 1.56 -17.00 7.74
C LEU A 193 2.99 -16.87 8.28
N GLY A 194 3.64 -15.72 8.01
CA GLY A 194 4.97 -15.40 8.50
C GLY A 194 5.04 -15.37 10.03
N LEU A 195 4.03 -14.83 10.72
CA LEU A 195 3.93 -14.85 12.18
C LEU A 195 3.80 -16.27 12.74
N PHE A 196 2.99 -17.13 12.10
CA PHE A 196 2.89 -18.54 12.49
C PHE A 196 4.26 -19.25 12.39
N MET A 197 4.97 -19.07 11.29
CA MET A 197 6.31 -19.65 11.10
C MET A 197 7.33 -19.08 12.09
N ALA A 198 7.36 -17.77 12.27
CA ALA A 198 8.29 -17.09 13.18
C ALA A 198 8.06 -17.50 14.65
N SER A 199 6.81 -17.78 15.04
CA SER A 199 6.45 -18.21 16.40
C SER A 199 7.01 -19.57 16.81
N GLU A 200 7.49 -20.38 15.88
CA GLU A 200 8.13 -21.67 16.19
C GLU A 200 9.63 -21.67 15.92
N LEU A 201 10.20 -20.60 15.35
CA LEU A 201 11.51 -20.63 14.69
C LEU A 201 12.67 -21.08 15.60
N PHE A 202 12.68 -20.64 16.86
CA PHE A 202 13.70 -20.96 17.86
C PHE A 202 13.17 -21.86 18.98
N SER A 203 11.88 -21.75 19.31
CA SER A 203 11.23 -22.64 20.29
C SER A 203 11.14 -24.10 19.81
N PHE A 204 11.28 -24.34 18.49
CA PHE A 204 11.35 -25.70 17.92
C PHE A 204 12.53 -26.51 18.49
N GLU A 205 13.72 -25.91 18.61
CA GLU A 205 14.92 -26.59 19.12
C GLU A 205 14.71 -27.08 20.55
N LYS A 206 14.14 -26.23 21.40
CA LYS A 206 13.82 -26.56 22.79
C LYS A 206 12.80 -27.69 22.90
N ARG A 207 11.75 -27.65 22.06
CA ARG A 207 10.73 -28.72 22.03
C ARG A 207 11.32 -30.09 21.63
N CYS A 208 12.35 -30.10 20.80
CA CYS A 208 13.02 -31.32 20.34
C CYS A 208 14.22 -31.71 21.21
N ASN A 209 14.45 -31.05 22.35
CA ASN A 209 15.64 -31.21 23.21
C ASN A 209 16.97 -31.10 22.43
N MET A 210 16.95 -30.36 21.31
CA MET A 210 18.14 -30.11 20.49
C MET A 210 19.02 -29.01 21.10
N ASP A 211 18.45 -28.18 21.96
CA ASP A 211 19.14 -27.18 22.77
C ASP A 211 20.31 -27.80 23.54
N LEU A 212 20.11 -28.95 24.21
CA LEU A 212 21.14 -29.68 24.95
C LEU A 212 22.36 -30.07 24.10
N ILE A 213 22.14 -30.40 22.82
CA ILE A 213 23.23 -30.74 21.89
C ILE A 213 23.89 -29.45 21.38
N LEU A 214 23.09 -28.42 21.10
CA LEU A 214 23.56 -27.14 20.57
C LEU A 214 24.44 -26.37 21.55
N VAL A 215 24.31 -26.56 22.87
CA VAL A 215 25.19 -25.94 23.90
C VAL A 215 26.66 -26.29 23.68
N THR A 216 26.95 -27.50 23.18
CA THR A 216 28.33 -27.94 22.90
C THR A 216 28.90 -27.38 21.58
N GLY A 217 28.07 -26.67 20.81
CA GLY A 217 28.44 -26.11 19.52
C GLY A 217 29.33 -24.88 19.61
N LYS A 218 30.14 -24.64 18.58
CA LYS A 218 30.95 -23.42 18.49
C LYS A 218 30.06 -22.21 18.22
N ILE A 219 30.36 -21.07 18.86
CA ILE A 219 29.62 -19.80 18.71
C ILE A 219 29.37 -19.45 17.24
N ARG A 220 30.38 -19.56 16.38
CA ARG A 220 30.28 -19.26 14.95
C ARG A 220 29.22 -20.11 14.25
N ASP A 221 29.11 -21.38 14.61
CA ASP A 221 28.20 -22.32 13.96
C ASP A 221 26.75 -22.12 14.44
N ILE A 222 26.58 -21.73 15.71
CA ILE A 222 25.29 -21.37 16.32
C ILE A 222 24.78 -20.04 15.74
N SER A 223 25.62 -19.02 15.67
CA SER A 223 25.26 -17.73 15.06
C SER A 223 24.91 -17.91 13.57
N LYS A 224 25.66 -18.74 12.84
CA LYS A 224 25.36 -19.09 11.45
C LYS A 224 24.02 -19.82 11.32
N MET A 225 23.67 -20.70 12.26
CA MET A 225 22.37 -21.38 12.29
C MET A 225 21.23 -20.38 12.51
N ALA A 226 21.37 -19.41 13.41
CA ALA A 226 20.38 -18.35 13.61
C ALA A 226 20.16 -17.51 12.35
N VAL A 227 21.24 -17.13 11.64
CA VAL A 227 21.14 -16.41 10.37
C VAL A 227 20.44 -17.27 9.31
N ASN A 228 20.80 -18.56 9.20
CA ASN A 228 20.16 -19.48 8.25
C ASN A 228 18.66 -19.66 8.53
N LYS A 229 18.24 -19.64 9.80
CA LYS A 229 16.83 -19.64 10.19
C LYS A 229 16.08 -18.42 9.69
N LEU A 230 16.65 -17.22 9.89
CA LEU A 230 16.07 -15.97 9.41
C LEU A 230 15.97 -15.92 7.87
N LEU A 231 17.01 -16.40 7.18
CA LEU A 231 17.02 -16.48 5.71
C LEU A 231 16.01 -17.51 5.20
N ALA A 232 15.89 -18.67 5.85
CA ALA A 232 14.91 -19.69 5.49
C ALA A 232 13.46 -19.19 5.68
N LEU A 233 13.19 -18.52 6.80
CA LEU A 233 11.91 -17.88 7.08
C LEU A 233 11.57 -16.84 6.01
N LEU A 234 12.51 -15.94 5.73
CA LEU A 234 12.34 -14.91 4.71
C LEU A 234 12.08 -15.51 3.34
N THR A 235 12.87 -16.51 2.94
CA THR A 235 12.74 -17.18 1.63
C THR A 235 11.35 -17.79 1.47
N MET A 236 10.84 -18.48 2.48
CA MET A 236 9.51 -19.11 2.43
C MET A 236 8.39 -18.08 2.31
N VAL A 237 8.42 -17.03 3.15
CA VAL A 237 7.40 -15.96 3.12
C VAL A 237 7.42 -15.22 1.78
N MET A 238 8.61 -14.90 1.27
CA MET A 238 8.77 -14.19 0.00
C MET A 238 8.35 -15.02 -1.20
N GLN A 239 8.58 -16.34 -1.19
CA GLN A 239 8.11 -17.22 -2.26
C GLN A 239 6.58 -17.20 -2.38
N VAL A 240 5.87 -17.35 -1.26
CA VAL A 240 4.39 -17.29 -1.25
C VAL A 240 3.92 -15.91 -1.69
N TYR A 241 4.53 -14.85 -1.16
CA TYR A 241 4.18 -13.48 -1.51
C TYR A 241 4.35 -13.17 -2.99
N LEU A 242 5.53 -13.42 -3.55
CA LEU A 242 5.84 -13.11 -4.95
C LEU A 242 5.01 -13.95 -5.90
N LEU A 243 4.80 -15.24 -5.60
CA LEU A 243 3.92 -16.10 -6.41
C LEU A 243 2.50 -15.53 -6.45
N SER A 244 1.93 -15.16 -5.30
CA SER A 244 0.61 -14.55 -5.21
C SER A 244 0.51 -13.26 -6.01
N VAL A 245 1.45 -12.32 -5.81
CA VAL A 245 1.46 -11.03 -6.51
C VAL A 245 1.58 -11.21 -8.02
N VAL A 246 2.47 -12.09 -8.48
CA VAL A 246 2.67 -12.36 -9.92
C VAL A 246 1.42 -12.96 -10.53
N LEU A 247 0.78 -13.94 -9.88
CA LEU A 247 -0.48 -14.52 -10.38
C LEU A 247 -1.59 -13.48 -10.49
N MET A 248 -1.71 -12.60 -9.50
CA MET A 248 -2.71 -11.53 -9.51
C MET A 248 -2.43 -10.50 -10.60
N ALA A 249 -1.17 -10.10 -10.77
CA ALA A 249 -0.75 -9.20 -11.82
C ALA A 249 -1.04 -9.80 -13.19
N LEU A 250 -0.70 -11.08 -13.42
CA LEU A 250 -1.00 -11.77 -14.67
C LEU A 250 -2.50 -11.75 -14.97
N ILE A 251 -3.36 -12.17 -14.03
CA ILE A 251 -4.82 -12.22 -14.26
C ILE A 251 -5.39 -10.83 -14.56
N ILE A 252 -5.00 -9.80 -13.80
CA ILE A 252 -5.56 -8.45 -13.95
C ILE A 252 -5.03 -7.75 -15.21
N PHE A 253 -3.71 -7.73 -15.41
CA PHE A 253 -3.07 -6.97 -16.49
C PHE A 253 -3.14 -7.70 -17.85
N VAL A 254 -3.20 -9.03 -17.91
CA VAL A 254 -3.55 -9.73 -19.16
C VAL A 254 -5.02 -9.46 -19.52
N GLY A 255 -5.90 -9.40 -18.53
CA GLY A 255 -7.32 -9.13 -18.72
C GLY A 255 -7.60 -7.71 -19.24
N MET A 256 -6.99 -6.69 -18.65
CA MET A 256 -7.31 -5.26 -18.89
C MET A 256 -6.23 -4.46 -19.63
N GLY A 257 -5.07 -5.07 -19.89
CA GLY A 257 -3.88 -4.37 -20.37
C GLY A 257 -3.10 -3.68 -19.23
N ILE A 258 -1.93 -3.14 -19.57
CA ILE A 258 -1.06 -2.36 -18.65
C ILE A 258 -1.23 -0.85 -18.84
N GLN A 259 -2.26 -0.43 -19.57
CA GLN A 259 -2.56 0.98 -19.84
C GLN A 259 -2.69 1.82 -18.56
N GLY A 260 -2.42 3.11 -18.67
CA GLY A 260 -2.48 4.04 -17.53
C GLY A 260 -1.38 3.83 -16.48
N TRP A 261 -0.28 3.15 -16.84
CA TRP A 261 0.91 2.98 -15.99
C TRP A 261 1.67 4.30 -15.80
N ASP A 262 1.69 5.15 -16.83
CA ASP A 262 2.31 6.47 -16.90
C ASP A 262 1.38 7.59 -16.40
N SER A 263 0.11 7.29 -16.16
CA SER A 263 -0.86 8.24 -15.59
C SER A 263 -0.40 8.76 -14.24
N SER A 264 -0.60 10.05 -13.99
CA SER A 264 -0.33 10.68 -12.69
C SER A 264 -1.27 10.13 -11.63
N ILE A 265 -0.77 9.77 -10.43
CA ILE A 265 -1.63 9.22 -9.37
C ILE A 265 -2.73 10.20 -8.91
N GLN A 266 -2.53 11.50 -9.13
CA GLN A 266 -3.44 12.59 -8.80
C GLN A 266 -4.78 12.48 -9.52
N ILE A 267 -4.84 11.76 -10.65
CA ILE A 267 -6.13 11.55 -11.35
C ILE A 267 -7.12 10.73 -10.48
N ILE A 268 -6.62 10.00 -9.48
CA ILE A 268 -7.43 9.30 -8.48
C ILE A 268 -7.24 9.93 -7.10
N TYR A 269 -6.00 10.20 -6.69
CA TYR A 269 -5.63 10.75 -5.38
C TYR A 269 -5.30 12.24 -5.51
N PHE A 270 -6.30 13.07 -5.78
CA PHE A 270 -6.14 14.47 -6.18
C PHE A 270 -5.27 15.31 -5.25
N THR A 271 -5.42 15.16 -3.93
CA THR A 271 -4.62 15.89 -2.93
C THR A 271 -3.28 15.22 -2.60
N SER A 272 -2.90 14.15 -3.30
CA SER A 272 -1.63 13.47 -3.09
C SER A 272 -0.46 14.38 -3.45
N ILE A 273 0.47 14.56 -2.51
CA ILE A 273 1.67 15.38 -2.68
C ILE A 273 2.82 14.67 -3.41
N TYR A 274 2.65 13.39 -3.76
CA TYR A 274 3.70 12.62 -4.43
C TYR A 274 3.62 12.80 -5.94
N ASN A 275 4.65 13.38 -6.55
CA ASN A 275 4.76 13.45 -8.01
C ASN A 275 5.19 12.08 -8.57
N LEU A 276 4.23 11.18 -8.75
CA LEU A 276 4.45 9.80 -9.21
C LEU A 276 3.42 9.41 -10.26
N ASN A 277 3.80 8.53 -11.18
CA ASN A 277 2.85 7.76 -11.96
C ASN A 277 2.42 6.46 -11.24
N PHE A 278 1.43 5.74 -11.79
CA PHE A 278 0.94 4.49 -11.18
C PHE A 278 2.00 3.40 -11.09
N LEU A 279 2.90 3.30 -12.07
CA LEU A 279 3.97 2.30 -12.04
C LEU A 279 4.99 2.60 -10.93
N GLU A 280 5.46 3.84 -10.83
CA GLU A 280 6.39 4.30 -9.80
C GLU A 280 5.79 4.12 -8.40
N ALA A 281 4.53 4.53 -8.21
CA ALA A 281 3.81 4.33 -6.96
C ALA A 281 3.70 2.84 -6.60
N THR A 282 3.48 1.98 -7.59
CA THR A 282 3.43 0.52 -7.40
C THR A 282 4.79 -0.03 -6.97
N ILE A 283 5.88 0.40 -7.59
CA ILE A 283 7.25 -0.03 -7.24
C ILE A 283 7.61 0.40 -5.81
N ILE A 284 7.37 1.67 -5.48
CA ILE A 284 7.64 2.20 -4.14
C ILE A 284 6.84 1.43 -3.09
N TRP A 285 5.56 1.18 -3.37
CA TRP A 285 4.70 0.42 -2.47
C TRP A 285 5.14 -1.04 -2.30
N PHE A 286 5.65 -1.69 -3.35
CA PHE A 286 6.24 -3.02 -3.23
C PHE A 286 7.46 -3.02 -2.32
N ILE A 287 8.34 -2.02 -2.46
CA ILE A 287 9.52 -1.88 -1.60
C ILE A 287 9.09 -1.71 -0.13
N THR A 288 8.15 -0.81 0.16
CA THR A 288 7.68 -0.60 1.54
C THR A 288 6.97 -1.83 2.10
N THR A 289 6.18 -2.51 1.27
CA THR A 289 5.48 -3.74 1.70
C THR A 289 6.48 -4.85 2.05
N ILE A 290 7.49 -5.08 1.22
CA ILE A 290 8.52 -6.10 1.47
C ILE A 290 9.30 -5.77 2.75
N LEU A 291 9.76 -4.53 2.89
CA LEU A 291 10.45 -4.08 4.11
C LEU A 291 9.56 -4.28 5.35
N GLY A 292 8.28 -3.94 5.24
CA GLY A 292 7.32 -4.12 6.32
C GLY A 292 7.12 -5.58 6.72
N ILE A 293 6.98 -6.49 5.74
CA ILE A 293 6.90 -7.92 5.99
C ILE A 293 8.16 -8.41 6.72
N ILE A 294 9.36 -8.01 6.28
CA ILE A 294 10.63 -8.40 6.92
C ILE A 294 10.67 -7.93 8.37
N VAL A 295 10.34 -6.66 8.64
CA VAL A 295 10.31 -6.10 10.01
C VAL A 295 9.38 -6.90 10.90
N ILE A 296 8.17 -7.24 10.43
CA ILE A 296 7.19 -7.99 11.21
C ILE A 296 7.69 -9.41 11.51
N ILE A 297 8.15 -10.16 10.50
CA ILE A 297 8.55 -11.56 10.69
C ILE A 297 9.84 -11.69 11.51
N TYR A 298 10.81 -10.77 11.35
CA TYR A 298 12.03 -10.77 12.16
C TYR A 298 11.77 -10.27 13.58
N GLY A 299 10.87 -9.30 13.76
CA GLY A 299 10.39 -8.89 15.08
C GLY A 299 9.72 -10.05 15.82
N ALA A 300 8.88 -10.83 15.13
CA ALA A 300 8.25 -12.02 15.70
C ALA A 300 9.28 -13.14 16.02
N ALA A 301 10.29 -13.33 15.16
CA ALA A 301 11.38 -14.27 15.43
C ALA A 301 12.21 -13.86 16.66
N PHE A 302 12.47 -12.56 16.81
CA PHE A 302 13.11 -12.01 18.01
C PHE A 302 12.26 -12.20 19.27
N LEU A 303 10.94 -11.97 19.19
CA LEU A 303 10.03 -12.28 20.30
C LEU A 303 10.00 -13.78 20.62
N ASN A 304 10.13 -14.66 19.62
CA ASN A 304 10.24 -16.10 19.86
C ASN A 304 11.47 -16.46 20.66
N LEU A 305 12.59 -15.82 20.33
CA LEU A 305 13.84 -16.02 21.03
C LEU A 305 13.76 -15.59 22.51
N LEU A 306 13.08 -14.47 22.79
CA LEU A 306 12.90 -13.97 24.15
C LEU A 306 11.92 -14.80 24.97
N LEU A 307 10.77 -15.14 24.41
CA LEU A 307 9.67 -15.80 25.14
C LEU A 307 9.86 -17.31 25.23
N ARG A 308 10.60 -17.92 24.29
CA ARG A 308 10.83 -19.37 24.17
C ARG A 308 9.55 -20.22 24.17
N ASN A 309 8.41 -19.62 23.84
CA ASN A 309 7.10 -20.27 23.84
C ASN A 309 6.33 -19.88 22.58
N ARG A 310 5.89 -20.89 21.81
CA ARG A 310 5.14 -20.69 20.57
C ARG A 310 3.89 -19.82 20.74
N PHE A 311 3.01 -20.21 21.67
CA PHE A 311 1.70 -19.59 21.82
C PHE A 311 1.83 -18.14 22.27
N SER A 312 2.66 -17.87 23.27
CA SER A 312 2.91 -16.51 23.76
C SER A 312 3.50 -15.62 22.66
N THR A 313 4.47 -16.12 21.89
CA THR A 313 5.04 -15.38 20.77
C THR A 313 3.99 -15.07 19.72
N LEU A 314 3.17 -16.04 19.33
CA LEU A 314 2.18 -15.86 18.30
C LEU A 314 1.15 -14.79 18.69
N VAL A 315 0.59 -14.89 19.89
CA VAL A 315 -0.43 -13.95 20.38
C VAL A 315 0.14 -12.53 20.47
N ILE A 316 1.31 -12.37 21.08
CA ILE A 316 1.94 -11.05 21.24
C ILE A 316 2.31 -10.47 19.87
N SER A 317 2.85 -11.28 18.94
CA SER A 317 3.24 -10.80 17.62
C SER A 317 2.04 -10.39 16.76
N ILE A 318 0.91 -11.09 16.87
CA ILE A 318 -0.33 -10.69 16.18
C ILE A 318 -0.83 -9.35 16.74
N ILE A 319 -0.86 -9.19 18.06
CA ILE A 319 -1.29 -7.94 18.70
C ILE A 319 -0.36 -6.80 18.25
N THR A 320 0.96 -6.95 18.37
CA THR A 320 1.89 -5.88 18.01
C THR A 320 1.88 -5.55 16.51
N ALA A 321 1.68 -6.55 15.64
CA ALA A 321 1.62 -6.33 14.19
C ALA A 321 0.33 -5.59 13.76
N PHE A 322 -0.83 -5.94 14.32
CA PHE A 322 -2.13 -5.45 13.82
C PHE A 322 -2.81 -4.39 14.70
N LEU A 323 -2.43 -4.24 15.97
CA LEU A 323 -2.92 -3.17 16.84
C LEU A 323 -2.76 -1.77 16.20
N PRO A 324 -1.62 -1.42 15.57
CA PRO A 324 -1.47 -0.11 14.92
C PRO A 324 -2.49 0.17 13.82
N LEU A 325 -2.92 -0.87 13.09
CA LEU A 325 -3.93 -0.75 12.03
C LEU A 325 -5.32 -0.46 12.61
N VAL A 326 -5.63 -1.07 13.75
CA VAL A 326 -6.90 -0.85 14.47
C VAL A 326 -6.91 0.53 15.13
N LEU A 327 -5.79 0.95 15.73
CA LEU A 327 -5.68 2.24 16.42
C LEU A 327 -5.90 3.45 15.50
N LEU A 328 -5.54 3.36 14.21
CA LEU A 328 -5.82 4.42 13.23
C LEU A 328 -7.32 4.66 12.98
N ARG A 329 -8.21 3.82 13.47
CA ARG A 329 -9.68 4.00 13.38
C ARG A 329 -10.26 4.86 14.49
N PHE A 330 -9.46 5.18 15.51
CA PHE A 330 -9.89 5.98 16.66
C PHE A 330 -9.39 7.42 16.55
N PRO A 331 -10.10 8.40 17.13
CA PRO A 331 -9.66 9.79 17.19
C PRO A 331 -8.51 9.92 18.20
N LEU A 332 -7.28 9.68 17.75
CA LEU A 332 -6.07 9.79 18.55
C LEU A 332 -5.38 11.14 18.34
N PRO A 333 -4.57 11.62 19.31
CA PRO A 333 -3.70 12.77 19.13
C PRO A 333 -2.87 12.64 17.84
N HIS A 334 -2.72 13.75 17.11
CA HIS A 334 -2.10 13.75 15.78
C HIS A 334 -0.68 13.13 15.78
N GLY A 335 0.16 13.47 16.77
CA GLY A 335 1.49 12.87 16.90
C GLY A 335 1.47 11.34 17.02
N ILE A 336 0.44 10.77 17.67
CA ILE A 336 0.26 9.31 17.77
C ILE A 336 -0.17 8.75 16.41
N ILE A 337 -1.15 9.36 15.73
CA ILE A 337 -1.59 8.95 14.38
C ILE A 337 -0.41 8.92 13.42
N LYS A 338 0.42 9.96 13.47
CA LYS A 338 1.60 10.11 12.63
C LYS A 338 2.60 8.97 12.85
N VAL A 339 2.91 8.63 14.10
CA VAL A 339 3.78 7.47 14.42
C VAL A 339 3.11 6.15 14.02
N LEU A 340 1.80 6.00 14.25
CA LEU A 340 1.06 4.80 13.86
C LEU A 340 1.11 4.54 12.36
N LYS A 341 1.09 5.58 11.53
CA LYS A 341 1.26 5.44 10.07
C LYS A 341 2.61 4.78 9.73
N LEU A 342 3.68 5.01 10.49
CA LEU A 342 5.00 4.37 10.31
C LEU A 342 5.02 2.86 10.59
N PHE A 343 3.96 2.27 11.17
CA PHE A 343 3.98 0.84 11.43
C PHE A 343 3.94 0.02 10.14
N PRO A 344 4.71 -1.07 10.05
CA PRO A 344 4.82 -1.93 8.87
C PRO A 344 3.48 -2.33 8.22
N VAL A 345 2.48 -2.69 9.04
CA VAL A 345 1.17 -3.11 8.53
C VAL A 345 0.46 -1.96 7.79
N ASN A 346 0.61 -0.72 8.26
CA ASN A 346 0.00 0.46 7.67
C ASN A 346 0.70 0.86 6.36
N MET A 347 2.01 0.61 6.26
CA MET A 347 2.79 0.82 5.04
C MET A 347 2.56 -0.21 3.94
N SER A 348 1.90 -1.32 4.28
CA SER A 348 1.39 -2.25 3.27
C SER A 348 0.11 -1.75 2.59
N ASN A 349 -0.47 -0.63 3.05
CA ASN A 349 -1.65 -0.01 2.46
C ASN A 349 -1.27 1.22 1.60
N VAL A 350 -1.18 1.03 0.29
CA VAL A 350 -0.82 2.11 -0.65
C VAL A 350 -1.77 3.30 -0.59
N ILE A 351 -3.07 3.07 -0.34
CA ILE A 351 -4.07 4.14 -0.31
C ILE A 351 -3.80 5.05 0.89
N LEU A 352 -3.37 4.48 2.02
CA LEU A 352 -2.96 5.25 3.17
C LEU A 352 -1.72 6.10 2.85
N ILE A 353 -0.74 5.53 2.15
CA ILE A 353 0.50 6.22 1.76
C ILE A 353 0.20 7.40 0.84
N LEU A 354 -0.51 7.15 -0.27
CA LEU A 354 -0.73 8.16 -1.31
C LEU A 354 -1.62 9.33 -0.84
N ASN A 355 -2.53 9.10 0.12
CA ASN A 355 -3.33 10.16 0.72
C ASN A 355 -2.66 10.82 1.94
N SER A 356 -1.49 10.36 2.37
CA SER A 356 -0.84 10.91 3.55
C SER A 356 -0.12 12.21 3.23
N LEU A 357 -0.47 13.27 3.94
CA LEU A 357 0.21 14.56 3.92
C LEU A 357 1.33 14.66 4.98
N GLU A 358 1.48 13.65 5.84
CA GLU A 358 2.43 13.72 6.95
C GLU A 358 3.88 13.82 6.47
N GLN A 359 4.66 14.69 7.12
CA GLN A 359 6.10 14.82 6.88
C GLN A 359 6.87 14.62 8.18
N PHE A 360 8.02 13.97 8.13
CA PHE A 360 8.91 13.76 9.26
C PHE A 360 10.17 14.59 9.11
N ARG A 361 10.67 15.14 10.21
CA ARG A 361 11.97 15.79 10.24
C ARG A 361 13.01 14.80 10.75
N PHE A 362 14.02 14.51 9.94
CA PHE A 362 15.17 13.70 10.32
C PHE A 362 16.45 14.52 10.15
N GLY A 363 16.96 15.07 11.26
CA GLY A 363 18.02 16.07 11.21
C GLY A 363 17.55 17.33 10.48
N PHE A 364 18.22 17.66 9.38
CA PHE A 364 17.88 18.82 8.53
C PHE A 364 16.98 18.47 7.33
N LEU A 365 16.63 17.20 7.15
CA LEU A 365 15.82 16.74 6.02
C LEU A 365 14.34 16.62 6.41
N ASN A 366 13.48 17.15 5.54
CA ASN A 366 12.04 16.88 5.58
C ASN A 366 11.76 15.66 4.69
N LEU A 367 11.25 14.60 5.30
CA LEU A 367 11.02 13.31 4.67
C LEU A 367 9.53 13.00 4.61
N SER A 368 9.09 12.46 3.48
CA SER A 368 7.77 11.84 3.41
C SER A 368 7.67 10.64 4.33
N VAL A 369 6.43 10.24 4.63
CA VAL A 369 6.10 9.01 5.37
C VAL A 369 6.83 7.79 4.83
N THR A 370 6.85 7.65 3.51
CA THR A 370 7.52 6.55 2.80
C THR A 370 9.03 6.53 3.05
N ASN A 371 9.70 7.67 2.89
CA ASN A 371 11.15 7.77 3.05
C ASN A 371 11.58 7.50 4.50
N MET A 372 10.83 8.07 5.46
CA MET A 372 11.07 7.82 6.88
C MET A 372 10.89 6.34 7.22
N PHE A 373 9.84 5.70 6.69
CA PHE A 373 9.60 4.28 6.91
C PHE A 373 10.73 3.39 6.37
N VAL A 374 11.25 3.68 5.17
CA VAL A 374 12.37 2.94 4.58
C VAL A 374 13.60 3.01 5.49
N ILE A 375 13.95 4.21 5.96
CA ILE A 375 15.10 4.42 6.86
C ILE A 375 14.92 3.63 8.16
N VAL A 376 13.78 3.80 8.83
CA VAL A 376 13.48 3.12 10.10
C VAL A 376 13.48 1.60 9.92
N SER A 377 12.87 1.09 8.85
CA SER A 377 12.84 -0.35 8.56
C SER A 377 14.23 -0.91 8.32
N MET A 378 15.08 -0.22 7.55
CA MET A 378 16.46 -0.64 7.32
C MET A 378 17.26 -0.72 8.63
N ILE A 379 17.14 0.29 9.49
CA ILE A 379 17.81 0.30 10.81
C ILE A 379 17.33 -0.89 11.66
N ILE A 380 16.02 -1.12 11.74
CA ILE A 380 15.45 -2.23 12.52
C ILE A 380 15.90 -3.57 11.96
N ILE A 381 15.88 -3.77 10.65
CA ILE A 381 16.29 -5.04 10.02
C ILE A 381 17.78 -5.31 10.30
N ILE A 382 18.66 -4.33 10.12
CA ILE A 382 20.10 -4.46 10.41
C ILE A 382 20.33 -4.80 11.88
N LEU A 383 19.61 -4.13 12.79
CA LEU A 383 19.67 -4.40 14.23
C LEU A 383 19.26 -5.85 14.52
N LEU A 384 18.11 -6.30 14.00
CA LEU A 384 17.59 -7.65 14.24
C LEU A 384 18.51 -8.74 13.70
N ILE A 385 19.07 -8.56 12.50
CA ILE A 385 20.02 -9.51 11.90
C ILE A 385 21.29 -9.65 12.76
N LYS A 386 21.74 -8.57 13.39
CA LYS A 386 22.92 -8.59 14.29
C LYS A 386 22.61 -9.16 15.66
N VAL A 387 21.50 -8.74 16.27
CA VAL A 387 21.17 -9.05 17.68
C VAL A 387 20.67 -10.48 17.86
N ILE A 388 19.87 -11.00 16.93
CA ILE A 388 19.26 -12.33 17.04
C ILE A 388 20.34 -13.44 17.18
N PRO A 389 21.37 -13.52 16.31
CA PRO A 389 22.42 -14.54 16.44
C PRO A 389 23.19 -14.48 17.76
N ASP A 390 23.52 -13.28 18.23
CA ASP A 390 24.28 -13.06 19.47
C ASP A 390 23.48 -13.50 20.71
N LEU A 391 22.19 -13.14 20.75
CA LEU A 391 21.30 -13.55 21.83
C LEU A 391 21.01 -15.04 21.79
N PHE A 392 20.85 -15.63 20.61
CA PHE A 392 20.60 -17.06 20.48
C PHE A 392 21.73 -17.89 21.10
N PHE A 393 22.98 -17.50 20.87
CA PHE A 393 24.13 -18.11 21.52
C PHE A 393 24.08 -17.97 23.06
N LYS A 394 23.89 -16.74 23.57
CA LYS A 394 23.83 -16.49 25.02
C LYS A 394 22.72 -17.25 25.73
N PHE A 395 21.62 -17.48 25.03
CA PHE A 395 20.46 -18.17 25.58
C PHE A 395 20.64 -19.68 25.64
N LEU A 396 21.43 -20.27 24.74
CA LEU A 396 21.85 -21.67 24.79
C LEU A 396 22.90 -21.91 25.88
N SER A 397 23.81 -20.96 26.13
CA SER A 397 24.89 -21.12 27.11
C SER A 397 24.49 -20.92 28.58
N ARG A 398 23.22 -20.56 28.86
CA ARG A 398 22.69 -20.30 30.21
C ARG A 398 21.82 -21.43 30.76
N GLU A 399 21.51 -22.42 29.94
CA GLU A 399 20.91 -23.70 30.34
C GLU A 399 22.05 -24.70 30.57
#